data_AF-A0A5B1QUV1-F1
#
_entry.id   AF-A0A5B1QUV1-F1
#
_cell.length_a   1.000
_cell.length_b   1.000
_cell.length_c   1.000
_cell.angle_alpha   90.00
_cell.angle_beta   90.00
_cell.angle_gamma   90.00
#
_symmetry.space_group_name_H-M   'P 1'
#
loop_
_entity.id
_entity.type
_entity.pdbx_description
1 polymer ?
#
loop_
_entity_poly.entity_id
_entity_poly.type
_entity_poly.pdbx_seq_one_letter_code
_entity_poly.pdbx_strand_id
1 'polypeptide(L)'
;LERRKHPRRGGQNLSERYQRLEKSLREKSALAQGLERQRLQPITESEPMTTIVDAVARPVKTFRGFVIPEEPQPPESDECCMSGCAICVYDLYQESLDNYKDALKSLRASLSALDIPQSEWPESIRENAGQAAPQRKSVTLSAFEEMERRLAEKHAAE
;
A
#
# COMPACT_ATOMS: atom_id res chain seq x y z
N LEU A 1 45.42 29.86 -47.37
CA LEU A 1 45.31 29.23 -46.03
C LEU A 1 44.20 28.20 -46.08
N GLU A 2 44.54 26.95 -46.42
CA GLU A 2 43.57 25.87 -46.62
C GLU A 2 42.98 25.39 -45.29
N ARG A 3 41.64 25.42 -45.19
CA ARG A 3 40.90 24.82 -44.08
C ARG A 3 40.96 23.30 -44.20
N ARG A 4 41.70 22.64 -43.31
CA ARG A 4 41.67 21.19 -43.11
C ARG A 4 40.23 20.75 -42.77
N LYS A 5 39.50 20.20 -43.75
CA LYS A 5 38.25 19.47 -43.53
C LYS A 5 38.59 18.03 -43.08
N HIS A 6 37.88 17.58 -42.05
CA HIS A 6 37.83 16.22 -41.47
C HIS A 6 38.79 15.95 -40.30
N PRO A 7 38.33 16.12 -39.03
CA PRO A 7 38.94 15.38 -37.93
C PRO A 7 38.73 13.88 -38.20
N ARG A 8 39.81 13.10 -38.15
CA ARG A 8 39.75 11.65 -38.31
C ARG A 8 38.82 11.06 -37.25
N ARG A 9 37.61 10.69 -37.65
CA ARG A 9 36.73 9.81 -36.89
C ARG A 9 37.36 8.42 -37.00
N GLY A 10 38.27 8.10 -36.06
CA GLY A 10 38.87 6.77 -35.98
C GLY A 10 37.77 5.72 -35.90
N GLY A 11 37.85 4.69 -36.75
CA GLY A 11 36.92 3.57 -36.70
C GLY A 11 36.97 2.91 -35.32
N GLN A 12 35.83 2.64 -34.72
CA GLN A 12 35.79 1.87 -33.48
C GLN A 12 36.28 0.45 -33.77
N ASN A 13 37.18 -0.08 -32.93
CA ASN A 13 37.64 -1.45 -33.04
C ASN A 13 36.48 -2.41 -32.74
N LEU A 14 35.84 -2.92 -33.80
CA LEU A 14 34.68 -3.81 -33.69
C LEU A 14 35.03 -5.10 -32.96
N SER A 15 36.26 -5.61 -33.11
CA SER A 15 36.75 -6.80 -32.41
C SER A 15 36.80 -6.59 -30.90
N GLU A 16 37.28 -5.43 -30.43
CA GLU A 16 37.35 -5.11 -29.01
C GLU A 16 35.96 -4.91 -28.40
N ARG A 17 35.06 -4.26 -29.16
CA ARG A 17 33.65 -4.11 -28.79
C ARG A 17 32.95 -5.47 -28.69
N TYR A 18 33.21 -6.39 -29.62
CA TYR A 18 32.65 -7.74 -29.59
C TYR A 18 33.13 -8.52 -28.37
N GLN A 19 34.43 -8.50 -28.07
CA GLN A 19 34.97 -9.18 -26.88
C GLN A 19 34.37 -8.66 -25.57
N ARG A 20 34.15 -7.34 -25.43
CA ARG A 20 33.48 -6.78 -24.26
C ARG A 20 32.02 -7.24 -24.16
N LEU A 21 31.30 -7.26 -25.28
CA LEU A 21 29.91 -7.73 -25.32
C LEU A 21 29.83 -9.21 -24.93
N GLU A 22 30.69 -10.07 -25.49
CA GLU A 22 30.72 -11.49 -25.14
C GLU A 22 30.99 -11.74 -23.64
N LYS A 23 31.95 -11.02 -23.04
CA LYS A 23 32.21 -11.11 -21.60
C LYS A 23 30.97 -10.72 -20.78
N SER A 24 30.34 -9.61 -21.13
CA SER A 24 29.13 -9.13 -20.43
C SER A 24 27.94 -10.10 -20.56
N LEU A 25 27.81 -10.78 -21.70
CA LEU A 25 26.73 -11.76 -21.93
C LEU A 25 26.98 -13.04 -21.14
N ARG A 26 28.23 -13.50 -21.04
CA ARG A 26 28.62 -14.67 -20.23
C ARG A 26 28.43 -14.40 -18.73
N GLU A 27 28.78 -13.21 -18.27
CA GLU A 27 28.56 -12.80 -16.87
C GLU A 27 27.06 -12.73 -16.54
N LYS A 28 26.24 -12.17 -17.43
CA LYS A 28 24.78 -12.14 -17.28
C LYS A 28 24.16 -13.52 -17.26
N SER A 29 24.61 -14.45 -18.12
CA SER A 29 24.07 -15.81 -18.14
C SER A 29 24.46 -16.59 -16.87
N ALA A 30 25.69 -16.41 -16.37
CA ALA A 30 26.13 -17.00 -15.11
C ALA A 30 25.32 -16.45 -13.91
N LEU A 31 25.06 -15.15 -13.87
CA LEU A 31 24.23 -14.53 -12.82
C LEU A 31 22.78 -15.02 -12.88
N ALA A 32 22.20 -15.10 -14.08
CA ALA A 32 20.85 -15.63 -14.27
C ALA A 32 20.74 -17.09 -13.80
N GLN A 33 21.74 -17.92 -14.11
CA GLN A 33 21.80 -19.31 -13.61
C GLN A 33 21.98 -19.38 -12.08
N GLY A 34 22.73 -18.45 -11.48
CA GLY A 34 22.89 -18.35 -10.04
C GLY A 34 21.57 -18.04 -9.32
N LEU A 35 20.82 -17.05 -9.85
CA LEU A 35 19.49 -16.70 -9.34
C LEU A 35 18.50 -17.87 -9.50
N GLU A 36 18.50 -18.55 -10.63
CA GLU A 36 17.62 -19.69 -10.86
C GLU A 36 17.97 -20.86 -9.93
N ARG A 37 19.26 -21.13 -9.71
CA ARG A 37 19.70 -22.12 -8.72
C ARG A 37 19.22 -21.77 -7.33
N GLN A 38 19.38 -20.52 -6.91
CA GLN A 38 18.95 -20.04 -5.59
C GLN A 38 17.43 -20.14 -5.41
N ARG A 39 16.67 -19.81 -6.46
CA ARG A 39 15.21 -19.95 -6.48
C ARG A 39 14.74 -21.41 -6.38
N LEU A 40 15.46 -22.33 -7.02
CA LEU A 40 15.14 -23.76 -7.03
C LEU A 40 15.77 -24.54 -5.87
N GLN A 41 16.49 -23.88 -4.95
CA GLN A 41 17.03 -24.57 -3.77
C GLN A 41 15.86 -25.16 -2.97
N PRO A 42 15.82 -26.50 -2.79
CA PRO A 42 14.85 -27.11 -1.90
C PRO A 42 15.16 -26.64 -0.49
N ILE A 43 14.12 -26.20 0.24
CA ILE A 43 14.20 -25.92 1.67
C ILE A 43 14.47 -27.26 2.36
N THR A 44 15.73 -27.63 2.45
CA THR A 44 16.22 -28.79 3.19
C THR A 44 17.03 -28.25 4.36
N GLU A 45 16.46 -28.51 5.52
CA GLU A 45 16.85 -28.24 6.89
C GLU A 45 18.30 -27.76 7.17
N SER A 46 18.36 -26.70 7.99
CA SER A 46 19.40 -26.32 8.97
C SER A 46 20.81 -26.00 8.48
N GLU A 47 21.07 -24.71 8.27
CA GLU A 47 22.22 -23.98 8.85
C GLU A 47 21.74 -22.53 9.12
N PRO A 48 22.09 -21.91 10.25
CA PRO A 48 21.54 -20.60 10.62
C PRO A 48 22.22 -19.51 9.78
N MET A 49 21.59 -19.14 8.66
CA MET A 49 21.84 -17.83 8.09
C MET A 49 21.36 -16.79 9.10
N THR A 50 22.29 -16.17 9.83
CA THR A 50 22.11 -14.84 10.40
C THR A 50 21.96 -13.83 9.26
N THR A 51 20.79 -13.85 8.61
CA THR A 51 20.29 -12.70 7.89
C THR A 51 19.70 -11.77 8.94
N ILE A 52 20.48 -10.76 9.32
CA ILE A 52 19.94 -9.51 9.85
C ILE A 52 19.18 -8.86 8.69
N VAL A 53 17.97 -9.34 8.45
CA VAL A 53 16.90 -8.52 7.91
C VAL A 53 15.92 -8.40 9.06
N ASP A 54 16.17 -7.40 9.91
CA ASP A 54 15.13 -6.83 10.77
C ASP A 54 14.08 -6.13 9.87
N ALA A 55 13.47 -6.90 8.96
CA ALA A 55 12.12 -6.61 8.53
C ALA A 55 11.30 -6.93 9.76
N VAL A 56 10.98 -5.89 10.53
CA VAL A 56 9.99 -5.95 11.61
C VAL A 56 8.68 -6.38 10.94
N ALA A 57 8.50 -7.68 10.78
CA ALA A 57 7.30 -8.27 10.27
C ALA A 57 6.23 -7.98 11.31
N ARG A 58 5.41 -6.95 11.06
CA ARG A 58 4.25 -6.67 11.89
C ARG A 58 3.47 -7.98 12.03
N PRO A 59 3.09 -8.40 13.25
CA PRO A 59 2.41 -9.66 13.46
C PRO A 59 1.07 -9.62 12.72
N VAL A 60 0.97 -10.36 11.62
CA VAL A 60 -0.24 -10.47 10.83
C VAL A 60 -1.27 -11.23 11.66
N LYS A 61 -2.37 -10.55 12.03
CA LYS A 61 -3.46 -11.18 12.77
C LYS A 61 -4.16 -12.17 11.85
N THR A 62 -4.19 -13.43 12.26
CA THR A 62 -4.89 -14.49 11.53
C THR A 62 -6.05 -15.02 12.38
N PHE A 63 -7.17 -15.33 11.73
CA PHE A 63 -8.33 -15.95 12.36
C PHE A 63 -8.79 -17.14 11.53
N ARG A 64 -8.79 -18.33 12.13
CA ARG A 64 -9.21 -19.59 11.46
C ARG A 64 -8.49 -19.84 10.12
N GLY A 65 -7.24 -19.39 9.99
CA GLY A 65 -6.44 -19.51 8.76
C GLY A 65 -6.64 -18.36 7.75
N PHE A 66 -7.59 -17.45 7.99
CA PHE A 66 -7.75 -16.24 7.19
C PHE A 66 -6.92 -15.09 7.75
N VAL A 67 -6.31 -14.31 6.86
CA VAL A 67 -5.60 -13.09 7.23
C VAL A 67 -6.62 -11.98 7.45
N ILE A 68 -6.54 -11.33 8.61
CA ILE A 68 -7.35 -10.15 8.91
C ILE A 68 -6.63 -8.93 8.33
N PRO A 69 -7.23 -8.18 7.40
CA PRO A 69 -6.67 -6.92 6.92
C PRO A 69 -6.44 -5.94 8.08
N GLU A 70 -5.35 -5.19 8.04
CA GLU A 70 -5.08 -4.11 9.00
C GLU A 70 -5.67 -2.80 8.44
N GLU A 71 -6.24 -1.98 9.34
CA GLU A 71 -6.75 -0.66 8.96
C GLU A 71 -5.56 0.26 8.59
N PRO A 72 -5.61 0.96 7.44
CA PRO A 72 -4.56 1.88 7.08
C PRO A 72 -4.50 3.05 8.07
N GLN A 73 -3.30 3.49 8.40
CA GLN A 73 -3.12 4.65 9.29
C GLN A 73 -3.41 5.95 8.53
N PRO A 74 -4.14 6.90 9.13
CA PRO A 74 -4.39 8.18 8.51
C PRO A 74 -3.08 8.97 8.38
N PRO A 75 -2.87 9.67 7.27
CA PRO A 75 -1.68 10.49 7.07
C PRO A 75 -1.67 11.70 8.00
N GLU A 76 -0.49 12.09 8.45
CA GLU A 76 -0.32 13.29 9.27
C GLU A 76 -0.51 14.57 8.44
N SER A 77 -0.82 15.69 9.11
CA SER A 77 -1.01 16.99 8.43
C SER A 77 0.23 17.44 7.66
N ASP A 78 1.41 17.08 8.16
CA ASP A 78 2.70 17.54 7.64
C ASP A 78 3.12 16.78 6.37
N GLU A 79 2.48 15.63 6.09
CA GLU A 79 2.69 14.85 4.87
C GLU A 79 2.01 15.50 3.66
N CYS A 80 0.96 16.31 3.88
CA CYS A 80 0.29 17.06 2.82
C CYS A 80 0.91 18.45 2.66
N CYS A 81 1.74 18.62 1.63
CA CYS A 81 2.39 19.91 1.32
C CYS A 81 1.41 21.02 0.88
N MET A 82 0.14 20.70 0.59
CA MET A 82 -0.90 21.62 0.09
C MET A 82 -0.50 22.45 -1.15
N SER A 83 0.57 22.07 -1.85
CA SER A 83 1.15 22.80 -2.98
C SER A 83 0.67 22.30 -4.35
N GLY A 84 -0.31 21.39 -4.37
CA GLY A 84 -0.85 20.81 -5.60
C GLY A 84 0.03 19.70 -6.20
N CYS A 85 0.41 18.71 -5.38
CA CYS A 85 1.12 17.52 -5.85
C CYS A 85 0.28 16.72 -6.87
N ALA A 86 0.94 16.00 -7.77
CA ALA A 86 0.26 15.18 -8.77
C ALA A 86 -0.56 14.01 -8.18
N ILE A 87 -0.16 13.52 -7.00
CA ILE A 87 -0.90 12.55 -6.19
C ILE A 87 -1.02 13.11 -4.78
N CYS A 88 -2.25 13.18 -4.26
CA CYS A 88 -2.51 13.60 -2.89
C CYS A 88 -2.36 12.41 -1.93
N VAL A 89 -1.71 12.61 -0.78
CA VAL A 89 -1.57 11.57 0.25
C VAL A 89 -2.95 11.15 0.78
N TYR A 90 -3.90 12.09 0.89
CA TYR A 90 -5.27 11.78 1.29
C TYR A 90 -6.01 10.90 0.28
N ASP A 91 -5.74 11.06 -1.02
CA ASP A 91 -6.35 10.22 -2.06
C ASP A 91 -5.80 8.79 -1.97
N LEU A 92 -4.49 8.64 -1.78
CA LEU A 92 -3.87 7.32 -1.53
C LEU A 92 -4.43 6.66 -0.27
N TYR A 93 -4.65 7.44 0.78
CA TYR A 93 -5.27 6.95 2.00
C TYR A 93 -6.71 6.48 1.75
N GLN A 94 -7.51 7.24 1.01
CA GLN A 94 -8.87 6.84 0.64
C GLN A 94 -8.88 5.55 -0.19
N GLU A 95 -8.00 5.41 -1.17
CA GLU A 95 -7.84 4.18 -1.95
C GLU A 95 -7.48 2.99 -1.04
N SER A 96 -6.55 3.19 -0.10
CA SER A 96 -6.17 2.16 0.87
C SER A 96 -7.33 1.75 1.78
N LEU A 97 -8.19 2.71 2.19
CA LEU A 97 -9.39 2.45 2.97
C LEU A 97 -10.43 1.66 2.19
N ASP A 98 -10.61 1.97 0.90
CA ASP A 98 -11.56 1.25 0.06
C ASP A 98 -11.10 -0.19 -0.19
N ASN A 99 -9.81 -0.38 -0.48
CA ASN A 99 -9.19 -1.71 -0.57
C ASN A 99 -9.36 -2.50 0.74
N TYR A 100 -9.18 -1.86 1.89
CA TYR A 100 -9.41 -2.47 3.20
C TYR A 100 -10.87 -2.92 3.39
N LYS A 101 -11.84 -2.06 3.06
CA LYS A 101 -13.27 -2.40 3.13
C LYS A 101 -13.63 -3.58 2.24
N ASP A 102 -13.08 -3.65 1.03
CA ASP A 102 -13.34 -4.74 0.09
C ASP A 102 -12.68 -6.06 0.53
N ALA A 103 -11.48 -5.99 1.10
CA ALA A 103 -10.84 -7.12 1.75
C ALA A 103 -11.68 -7.64 2.94
N LEU A 104 -12.26 -6.75 3.76
CA LEU A 104 -13.17 -7.15 4.83
C LEU A 104 -14.46 -7.79 4.30
N LYS A 105 -15.06 -7.26 3.23
CA LYS A 105 -16.27 -7.87 2.63
C LYS A 105 -15.99 -9.28 2.12
N SER A 106 -14.88 -9.47 1.41
CA SER A 106 -14.50 -10.80 0.90
C SER A 106 -14.21 -11.79 2.04
N LEU A 107 -13.54 -11.33 3.11
CA LEU A 107 -13.30 -12.12 4.31
C LEU A 107 -14.60 -12.51 5.03
N ARG A 108 -15.54 -11.58 5.18
CA ARG A 108 -16.86 -11.88 5.77
C ARG A 108 -17.61 -12.90 4.94
N ALA A 109 -17.58 -12.76 3.62
CA ALA A 109 -18.22 -13.71 2.70
C ALA A 109 -17.60 -15.12 2.80
N SER A 110 -16.27 -15.23 2.97
CA SER A 110 -15.62 -16.52 3.15
C SER A 110 -15.93 -17.14 4.51
N LEU A 111 -16.02 -16.35 5.57
CA LEU A 111 -16.42 -16.83 6.91
C LEU A 111 -17.88 -17.27 6.94
N SER A 112 -18.79 -16.52 6.30
CA SER A 112 -20.19 -16.91 6.19
C SER A 112 -20.39 -18.16 5.36
N ALA A 113 -19.59 -18.36 4.30
CA ALA A 113 -19.61 -19.58 3.49
C ALA A 113 -19.15 -20.83 4.27
N LEU A 114 -18.41 -20.64 5.36
CA LEU A 114 -18.00 -21.70 6.29
C LEU A 114 -18.98 -21.86 7.48
N ASP A 115 -20.15 -21.23 7.42
CA ASP A 115 -21.19 -21.25 8.46
C ASP A 115 -20.68 -20.80 9.85
N ILE A 116 -19.68 -19.92 9.90
CA ILE A 116 -19.15 -19.39 11.16
C ILE A 116 -20.04 -18.22 11.62
N PRO A 117 -20.69 -18.30 12.80
CA PRO A 117 -21.59 -17.24 13.25
C PRO A 117 -20.83 -15.94 13.56
N GLN A 118 -21.45 -14.79 13.29
CA GLN A 118 -20.86 -13.46 13.51
C GLN A 118 -20.44 -13.20 14.96
N SER A 119 -21.03 -13.91 15.92
CA SER A 119 -20.67 -13.86 17.34
C SER A 119 -19.27 -14.41 17.64
N GLU A 120 -18.72 -15.27 16.78
CA GLU A 120 -17.36 -15.78 16.95
C GLU A 120 -16.32 -14.89 16.27
N TRP A 121 -16.75 -13.93 15.45
CA TRP A 121 -15.85 -13.06 14.73
C TRP A 121 -15.22 -12.04 15.69
N PRO A 122 -13.93 -11.72 15.52
CA PRO A 122 -13.28 -10.67 16.30
C PRO A 122 -13.90 -9.31 16.01
N GLU A 123 -13.85 -8.40 16.99
CA GLU A 123 -14.50 -7.09 16.95
C GLU A 123 -14.16 -6.30 15.68
N SER A 124 -12.91 -6.37 15.19
CA SER A 124 -12.46 -5.66 14.00
C SER A 124 -13.16 -6.07 12.69
N ILE A 125 -13.68 -7.30 12.61
CA ILE A 125 -14.34 -7.81 11.40
C ILE A 125 -15.86 -7.68 11.51
N ARG A 126 -16.43 -7.60 12.71
CA ARG A 126 -17.89 -7.51 12.91
C ARG A 126 -18.47 -6.28 12.19
N GLU A 127 -19.70 -6.39 11.71
CA GLU A 127 -20.38 -5.33 10.93
C GLU A 127 -20.50 -4.00 11.70
N ASN A 128 -20.52 -4.06 13.04
CA ASN A 128 -20.65 -2.90 13.92
C ASN A 128 -19.30 -2.24 14.30
N ALA A 129 -18.15 -2.78 13.87
CA ALA A 129 -16.83 -2.29 14.27
C ALA A 129 -16.58 -0.82 13.92
N GLY A 130 -17.05 -0.40 12.74
CA GLY A 130 -16.91 0.98 12.24
C GLY A 130 -18.03 1.94 12.67
N GLN A 131 -19.05 1.46 13.40
CA GLN A 131 -20.22 2.26 13.79
C GLN A 131 -20.20 2.66 15.28
N ALA A 132 -19.16 2.27 16.01
CA ALA A 132 -19.03 2.51 17.46
C ALA A 132 -18.42 3.88 17.83
N ALA A 133 -18.38 4.85 16.90
CA ALA A 133 -18.25 6.25 17.28
C ALA A 133 -19.67 6.83 17.40
N PRO A 134 -20.23 6.98 18.61
CA PRO A 134 -21.46 7.74 18.75
C PRO A 134 -21.18 9.15 18.23
N GLN A 135 -21.82 9.52 17.12
CA GLN A 135 -21.92 10.89 16.65
C GLN A 135 -22.71 11.67 17.71
N ARG A 136 -22.04 12.02 18.82
CA ARG A 136 -22.57 12.92 19.82
C ARG A 136 -22.73 14.23 19.09
N LYS A 137 -23.96 14.57 18.71
CA LYS A 137 -24.31 15.89 18.18
C LYS A 137 -23.58 16.91 19.06
N SER A 138 -22.61 17.62 18.49
CA SER A 138 -21.79 18.53 19.27
C SER A 138 -22.71 19.58 19.89
N VAL A 139 -22.37 20.04 21.09
CA VAL A 139 -23.14 21.08 21.80
C VAL A 139 -23.40 22.30 20.90
N THR A 140 -22.47 22.58 19.98
CA THR A 140 -22.60 23.61 18.95
C THR A 140 -23.73 23.38 17.94
N LEU A 141 -24.00 22.13 17.54
CA LEU A 141 -25.09 21.80 16.61
C LEU A 141 -26.48 21.90 17.28
N SER A 142 -26.57 21.57 18.57
CA SER A 142 -27.82 21.74 19.35
C SER A 142 -28.20 23.21 19.51
N ALA A 143 -27.23 24.10 19.72
CA ALA A 143 -27.47 25.54 19.83
C ALA A 143 -27.94 26.16 18.51
N PHE A 144 -27.46 25.63 17.38
CA PHE A 144 -27.87 26.09 16.05
C PHE A 144 -29.30 25.64 15.70
N GLU A 145 -29.65 24.37 15.97
CA GLU A 145 -31.02 23.86 15.83
C GLU A 145 -32.04 24.71 16.63
N GLU A 146 -31.67 25.16 17.83
CA GLU A 146 -32.52 26.06 18.63
C GLU A 146 -32.66 27.46 18.02
N MET A 147 -31.59 28.02 17.46
CA MET A 147 -31.62 29.33 16.82
C MET A 147 -32.49 29.32 15.57
N GLU A 148 -32.38 28.28 14.73
CA GLU A 148 -33.21 28.12 13.54
C GLU A 148 -34.70 27.99 13.91
N ARG A 149 -35.01 27.26 14.98
CA ARG A 149 -36.39 27.13 15.47
C ARG A 149 -36.97 28.47 15.90
N ARG A 150 -36.20 29.26 16.65
CA ARG A 150 -36.60 30.62 17.08
C ARG A 150 -36.76 31.58 15.89
N LEU A 151 -35.93 31.44 14.86
CA LEU A 151 -36.06 32.21 13.62
C LEU A 151 -37.34 31.83 12.86
N ALA A 152 -37.63 30.53 12.72
CA ALA A 152 -38.84 30.05 12.06
C ALA A 152 -40.12 30.51 12.77
N GLU A 153 -40.13 30.49 14.11
CA GLU A 153 -41.26 30.99 14.91
C GLU A 153 -41.49 32.50 14.70
N LYS A 154 -40.42 33.30 14.58
CA LYS A 154 -40.53 34.73 14.28
C LYS A 154 -41.04 34.99 12.86
N HIS A 155 -40.52 34.26 11.87
CA HIS A 155 -40.98 34.37 10.49
C HIS A 155 -42.42 33.90 10.28
N ALA A 156 -42.93 33.00 11.12
CA ALA A 156 -44.32 32.55 11.07
C ALA A 156 -45.29 33.49 11.80
N ALA A 157 -44.79 34.37 12.66
CA ALA A 157 -45.57 35.35 13.42
C ALA A 157 -45.68 36.72 12.73
N GLU A 158 -44.92 36.92 11.64
CA GLU A 158 -44.95 38.08 10.75
C GLU A 158 -45.89 37.82 9.56
#